data_AF-A0A960I1D5-F1
#
_entry.id   AF-A0A960I1D5-F1
#
_cell.length_a   1.000
_cell.length_b   1.000
_cell.length_c   1.000
_cell.angle_alpha   90.00
_cell.angle_beta   90.00
_cell.angle_gamma   90.00
#
_symmetry.space_group_name_H-M   'P 1'
#
loop_
_entity.id
_entity.type
_entity.pdbx_description
1 polymer ?
#
loop_
_entity_poly.entity_id
_entity_poly.type
_entity_poly.pdbx_seq_one_letter_code
_entity_poly.pdbx_strand_id
1 'polypeptide(L)'
;MASLDDVRARLVENGYANIGEDRKPNGQTMLWVAEIDAVINVWETGTCTVQGNESVKMQTVLGDLVGRAKGNRRHVSRPIPTASSGTPSTAPAGSRKVFVVYGHDGTAKDQLTAMLQKWGLEPLVLDDLPSGGNTIIEKLEHYQKDVEWGVVLLTPDDIGHPALKPADAKPRARQNVVLEMGMLLGKLGRSRVTILYKDDGDDLELPSDINGYVYLPFKGHVRDANQALAKEMSDAGFFEVPVGRL
;
A
#
# COMPACT_ATOMS: atom_id res chain seq x y z
N MET A 1 21.01 18.72 -16.92
CA MET A 1 19.72 19.25 -16.42
C MET A 1 18.76 19.00 -17.55
N ALA A 2 17.58 18.41 -17.35
CA ALA A 2 16.62 18.29 -18.44
C ALA A 2 15.86 19.62 -18.53
N SER A 3 16.29 20.52 -19.43
CA SER A 3 15.50 21.70 -19.75
C SER A 3 14.34 21.32 -20.66
N LEU A 4 13.30 22.15 -20.71
CA LEU A 4 12.19 21.98 -21.64
C LEU A 4 12.70 21.85 -23.10
N ASP A 5 13.74 22.61 -23.44
CA ASP A 5 14.39 22.59 -24.75
C ASP A 5 15.11 21.27 -25.02
N ASP A 6 15.74 20.65 -24.01
CA ASP A 6 16.39 19.33 -24.15
C ASP A 6 15.38 18.21 -24.41
N VAL A 7 14.24 18.25 -23.70
CA VAL A 7 13.14 17.28 -23.87
C VAL A 7 12.54 17.44 -25.27
N ARG A 8 12.32 18.68 -25.72
CA ARG A 8 11.81 18.97 -27.06
C ARG A 8 12.77 18.52 -28.17
N ALA A 9 14.06 18.84 -28.04
CA ALA A 9 15.08 18.45 -29.01
C ALA A 9 15.15 16.92 -29.16
N ARG A 10 15.06 16.18 -28.05
CA ARG A 10 15.08 14.71 -28.07
C ARG A 10 13.84 14.11 -28.74
N LEU A 11 12.67 14.69 -28.51
CA LEU A 11 11.43 14.24 -29.16
C LEU A 11 11.50 14.42 -30.68
N VAL A 12 11.98 15.58 -31.15
CA VAL A 12 12.14 15.87 -32.57
C VAL A 12 13.22 14.98 -33.22
N GLU A 13 14.35 14.75 -32.53
CA GLU A 13 15.41 13.84 -32.99
C GLU A 13 14.90 12.40 -33.18
N ASN A 14 13.93 11.99 -32.38
CA ASN A 14 13.30 10.66 -32.48
C ASN A 14 12.05 10.64 -33.38
N GLY A 15 11.83 11.69 -34.18
CA GLY A 15 10.80 11.72 -35.21
C GLY A 15 9.42 12.19 -34.75
N TYR A 16 9.27 12.65 -33.50
CA TYR A 16 8.00 13.17 -32.99
C TYR A 16 7.88 14.66 -33.28
N ALA A 17 7.03 15.02 -34.25
CA ALA A 17 6.90 16.41 -34.72
C ALA A 17 5.62 17.09 -34.20
N ASN A 18 4.56 16.32 -33.94
CA ASN A 18 3.28 16.85 -33.45
C ASN A 18 3.22 16.90 -31.92
N ILE A 19 3.97 17.86 -31.37
CA ILE A 19 4.03 18.14 -29.94
C ILE A 19 3.27 19.44 -29.68
N GLY A 20 2.32 19.45 -28.75
CA GLY A 20 1.81 20.72 -28.24
C GLY A 20 1.98 20.87 -26.74
N GLU A 21 1.88 22.11 -26.29
CA GLU A 21 2.40 22.57 -25.02
C GLU A 21 1.32 23.30 -24.22
N ASP A 22 1.23 23.00 -22.93
CA ASP A 22 0.43 23.74 -21.97
C ASP A 22 1.24 24.02 -20.70
N ARG A 23 1.43 25.30 -20.38
CA ARG A 23 2.23 25.74 -19.23
C ARG A 23 1.31 26.08 -18.06
N LYS A 24 1.50 25.35 -16.96
CA LYS A 24 0.68 25.49 -15.75
C LYS A 24 1.30 26.48 -14.76
N PRO A 25 0.48 27.15 -13.92
CA PRO A 25 0.95 28.16 -12.96
C PRO A 25 1.87 27.62 -11.85
N ASN A 26 1.94 26.30 -11.68
CA ASN A 26 2.74 25.61 -10.68
C ASN A 26 4.20 25.34 -11.13
N GLY A 27 4.64 25.93 -12.26
CA GLY A 27 5.98 25.73 -12.81
C GLY A 27 6.14 24.39 -13.55
N GLN A 28 5.04 23.77 -13.96
CA GLN A 28 4.98 22.57 -14.79
C GLN A 28 4.63 22.96 -16.23
N THR A 29 5.40 22.46 -17.19
CA THR A 29 5.05 22.49 -18.61
C THR A 29 4.67 21.08 -19.05
N MET A 30 3.47 20.95 -19.59
CA MET A 30 2.94 19.70 -20.12
C MET A 30 3.13 19.70 -21.64
N LEU A 31 3.76 18.67 -22.18
CA LEU A 31 3.90 18.41 -23.60
C LEU A 31 3.05 17.21 -23.96
N TRP A 32 2.12 17.34 -24.90
CA TRP A 32 1.37 16.21 -25.44
C TRP A 32 1.93 15.83 -26.81
N VAL A 33 2.19 14.54 -27.03
CA VAL A 33 2.66 13.98 -28.30
C VAL A 33 1.50 13.22 -28.94
N ALA A 34 0.86 13.83 -29.94
CA ALA A 34 -0.37 13.32 -30.53
C ALA A 34 -0.21 11.93 -31.18
N GLU A 35 0.98 11.67 -31.74
CA GLU A 35 1.29 10.47 -32.52
C GLU A 35 1.27 9.17 -31.68
N ILE A 36 1.46 9.28 -30.37
CA ILE A 36 1.54 8.12 -29.47
C ILE A 36 0.65 8.26 -28.24
N ASP A 37 -0.22 9.26 -28.22
CA ASP A 37 -1.11 9.57 -27.09
C ASP A 37 -0.37 9.59 -25.74
N ALA A 38 0.78 10.28 -25.72
CA ALA A 38 1.63 10.41 -24.54
C ALA A 38 1.69 11.85 -24.05
N VAL A 39 1.76 12.01 -22.73
CA VAL A 39 1.87 13.28 -22.04
C VAL A 39 3.16 13.30 -21.24
N ILE A 40 3.99 14.32 -21.48
CA ILE A 40 5.29 14.49 -20.85
C ILE A 40 5.22 15.75 -19.98
N ASN A 41 5.44 15.59 -18.69
CA ASN A 41 5.45 16.69 -17.73
C ASN A 41 6.89 17.07 -17.40
N VAL A 42 7.27 18.30 -17.74
CA VAL A 42 8.57 18.89 -17.47
C VAL A 42 8.42 20.00 -16.45
N TRP A 43 9.12 19.90 -15.33
CA TRP A 43 9.11 20.91 -14.27
C TRP A 43 10.29 21.86 -14.43
N GLU A 44 10.11 23.13 -14.05
CA GLU A 44 11.21 24.12 -13.99
C GLU A 44 12.37 23.68 -13.08
N THR A 45 12.11 22.75 -12.15
CA THR A 45 13.11 22.10 -11.29
C THR A 45 14.01 21.10 -12.02
N GLY A 46 13.75 20.84 -13.31
CA GLY A 46 14.46 19.89 -14.16
C GLY A 46 13.93 18.45 -14.10
N THR A 47 12.84 18.21 -13.38
CA THR A 47 12.22 16.89 -13.28
C THR A 47 11.33 16.64 -14.49
N CYS A 48 11.56 15.55 -15.21
CA CYS A 48 10.74 15.12 -16.34
C CYS A 48 10.05 13.78 -16.01
N THR A 49 8.76 13.67 -16.31
CA THR A 49 7.94 12.46 -16.14
C THR A 49 7.05 12.23 -17.35
N VAL A 50 6.71 10.98 -17.65
CA VAL A 50 5.93 10.59 -18.83
C VAL A 50 4.71 9.78 -18.40
N GLN A 51 3.56 10.05 -19.00
CA GLN A 51 2.27 9.40 -18.73
C GLN A 51 1.58 9.07 -20.07
N GLY A 52 0.71 8.05 -20.11
CA GLY A 52 -0.04 7.64 -21.30
C GLY A 52 0.14 6.17 -21.70
N ASN A 53 -0.63 5.74 -22.70
CA ASN A 53 -0.72 4.33 -23.13
C ASN A 53 0.64 3.74 -23.56
N GLU A 54 1.54 4.56 -24.12
CA GLU A 54 2.87 4.14 -24.58
C GLU A 54 4.01 4.75 -23.75
N SER A 55 3.76 4.98 -22.45
CA SER A 55 4.71 5.61 -21.52
C SER A 55 6.06 4.88 -21.43
N VAL A 56 6.12 3.56 -21.65
CA VAL A 56 7.35 2.76 -21.60
C VAL A 56 8.28 3.05 -22.79
N LYS A 57 7.73 3.20 -24.00
CA LYS A 57 8.51 3.58 -25.19
C LYS A 57 9.06 4.99 -25.05
N MET A 58 8.25 5.90 -24.52
CA MET A 58 8.65 7.29 -24.36
C MET A 58 9.62 7.51 -23.17
N GLN A 59 9.55 6.68 -22.12
CA GLN A 59 10.62 6.60 -21.11
C GLN A 59 11.95 6.11 -21.70
N THR A 60 11.90 5.20 -22.68
CA THR A 60 13.10 4.73 -23.38
C THR A 60 13.71 5.81 -24.28
N VAL A 61 12.86 6.57 -25.00
CA VAL A 61 13.28 7.68 -25.88
C VAL A 61 13.86 8.85 -25.09
N LEU A 62 13.26 9.19 -23.94
CA LEU A 62 13.72 10.29 -23.09
C LEU A 62 14.83 9.87 -22.12
N GLY A 63 15.01 8.57 -21.88
CA GLY A 63 16.13 7.96 -21.17
C GLY A 63 16.58 8.74 -19.95
N ASP A 64 17.83 9.20 -19.98
CA ASP A 64 18.53 9.92 -18.90
C ASP A 64 17.92 11.29 -18.52
N LEU A 65 16.93 11.79 -19.28
CA LEU A 65 16.22 13.02 -18.98
C LEU A 65 15.08 12.78 -17.98
N VAL A 66 14.54 11.55 -17.91
CA VAL A 66 13.51 11.17 -16.94
C VAL A 66 14.17 10.98 -15.56
N GLY A 67 13.66 11.66 -14.53
CA GLY A 67 14.14 11.49 -13.15
C GLY A 67 15.34 12.34 -12.70
N ARG A 68 15.85 13.29 -13.51
CA ARG A 68 16.92 14.21 -13.05
C ARG A 68 16.40 15.40 -12.23
N ALA A 69 16.05 15.18 -10.97
CA ALA A 69 15.87 16.26 -10.00
C ALA A 69 17.22 16.65 -9.34
N LYS A 70 17.54 17.96 -9.26
CA LYS A 70 18.70 18.47 -8.51
C LYS A 70 18.43 18.36 -7.00
N GLY A 71 19.30 17.65 -6.29
CA GLY A 71 19.62 17.97 -4.89
C GLY A 71 19.09 16.99 -3.84
N ASN A 72 20.01 16.15 -3.35
CA ASN A 72 20.01 15.67 -1.98
C ASN A 72 19.54 16.77 -1.00
N ARG A 73 18.40 16.55 -0.34
CA ARG A 73 18.24 16.99 1.05
C ARG A 73 18.26 15.75 1.93
N ARG A 74 19.42 15.50 2.53
CA ARG A 74 19.49 14.79 3.81
C ARG A 74 18.54 15.51 4.75
N HIS A 75 17.49 14.83 5.19
CA HIS A 75 16.63 15.35 6.23
C HIS A 75 17.43 15.34 7.53
N VAL A 76 18.05 16.47 7.87
CA VAL A 76 18.60 16.70 9.21
C VAL A 76 17.39 16.90 10.11
N SER A 77 17.19 15.93 11.00
CA SER A 77 16.20 15.96 12.08
C SER A 77 16.36 17.25 12.90
N ARG A 78 15.31 18.07 12.98
CA ARG A 78 15.21 19.10 14.03
C ARG A 78 14.56 18.46 15.26
N PRO A 79 15.15 18.58 16.46
CA PRO A 79 14.57 18.03 17.67
C PRO A 79 13.32 18.83 18.07
N ILE A 80 12.25 18.09 18.38
CA ILE A 80 11.06 18.59 19.07
C ILE A 80 11.41 18.61 20.57
N PRO A 81 11.09 19.68 21.33
CA PRO A 81 11.43 19.74 22.74
C PRO A 81 10.67 18.66 23.52
N THR A 82 11.45 17.92 24.30
CA THR A 82 11.08 16.88 25.23
C THR A 82 10.17 17.39 26.36
N ALA A 83 9.07 16.68 26.60
CA ALA A 83 8.48 16.53 27.92
C ALA A 83 8.37 15.02 28.26
N SER A 84 8.81 14.71 29.47
CA SER A 84 9.20 13.41 30.03
C SER A 84 8.03 12.51 30.44
N SER A 85 8.15 11.19 30.29
CA SER A 85 8.26 10.23 31.42
C SER A 85 8.34 8.76 30.96
N GLY A 86 9.12 7.96 31.70
CA GLY A 86 9.76 6.68 31.30
C GLY A 86 8.86 5.50 30.97
N THR A 87 9.35 4.47 30.28
CA THR A 87 10.28 3.45 30.78
C THR A 87 10.92 2.67 29.61
N PRO A 88 12.14 2.12 29.74
CA PRO A 88 12.74 1.31 28.68
C PRO A 88 12.21 -0.11 28.74
N SER A 89 11.41 -0.52 27.74
CA SER A 89 11.15 -1.94 27.48
C SER A 89 12.13 -2.44 26.43
N THR A 90 13.09 -3.21 26.91
CA THR A 90 14.15 -3.87 26.14
C THR A 90 13.54 -5.06 25.39
N ALA A 91 13.10 -4.83 24.15
CA ALA A 91 12.87 -5.87 23.15
C ALA A 91 13.72 -5.53 21.92
N PRO A 92 14.24 -6.54 21.17
CA PRO A 92 15.20 -6.30 20.10
C PRO A 92 14.61 -5.36 19.04
N ALA A 93 15.47 -4.58 18.40
CA ALA A 93 15.14 -3.54 17.43
C ALA A 93 14.62 -4.10 16.09
N GLY A 94 13.53 -4.87 16.13
CA GLY A 94 12.71 -5.22 14.98
C GLY A 94 11.71 -4.11 14.68
N SER A 95 11.17 -4.10 13.46
CA SER A 95 10.22 -3.06 13.11
C SER A 95 8.87 -3.30 13.80
N ARG A 96 8.22 -2.20 14.21
CA ARG A 96 6.88 -2.24 14.84
C ARG A 96 5.75 -2.02 13.85
N LYS A 97 6.06 -1.83 12.57
CA LYS A 97 5.06 -1.54 11.56
C LYS A 97 4.35 -2.81 11.13
N VAL A 98 3.04 -2.71 10.96
CA VAL A 98 2.15 -3.81 10.57
C VAL A 98 1.29 -3.35 9.41
N PHE A 99 1.32 -4.05 8.28
CA PHE A 99 0.39 -3.75 7.20
C PHE A 99 -1.04 -4.08 7.63
N VAL A 100 -1.98 -3.20 7.30
CA VAL A 100 -3.41 -3.42 7.49
C VAL A 100 -4.10 -3.32 6.15
N VAL A 101 -4.76 -4.41 5.78
CA VAL A 101 -5.61 -4.52 4.58
C VAL A 101 -7.05 -4.68 5.04
N TYR A 102 -7.96 -3.94 4.44
CA TYR A 102 -9.38 -3.96 4.75
C TYR A 102 -10.18 -3.52 3.53
N GLY A 103 -11.48 -3.84 3.53
CA GLY A 103 -12.37 -3.36 2.48
C GLY A 103 -13.24 -2.20 2.96
N HIS A 104 -14.56 -2.38 2.95
CA HIS A 104 -15.49 -1.28 3.25
C HIS A 104 -15.86 -1.14 4.73
N ASP A 105 -15.59 -2.15 5.57
CA ASP A 105 -15.86 -2.07 7.00
C ASP A 105 -14.82 -1.19 7.73
N GLY A 106 -15.00 0.13 7.62
CA GLY A 106 -14.16 1.13 8.30
C GLY A 106 -14.20 0.99 9.83
N THR A 107 -15.30 0.49 10.39
CA THR A 107 -15.42 0.27 11.84
C THR A 107 -14.47 -0.83 12.30
N ALA A 108 -14.44 -1.97 11.60
CA ALA A 108 -13.50 -3.05 11.88
C ALA A 108 -12.04 -2.59 11.69
N LYS A 109 -11.76 -1.81 10.64
CA LYS A 109 -10.42 -1.23 10.41
C LYS A 109 -9.99 -0.30 11.54
N ASP A 110 -10.86 0.59 12.02
CA ASP A 110 -10.51 1.51 13.10
C ASP A 110 -10.32 0.78 14.43
N GLN A 111 -11.15 -0.23 14.72
CA GLN A 111 -10.99 -1.11 15.88
C GLN A 111 -9.64 -1.86 15.85
N LEU A 112 -9.27 -2.45 14.71
CA LEU A 112 -7.99 -3.13 14.53
C LEU A 112 -6.81 -2.17 14.72
N THR A 113 -6.88 -1.01 14.06
CA THR A 113 -5.85 0.03 14.10
C THR A 113 -5.62 0.51 15.54
N ALA A 114 -6.70 0.82 16.27
CA ALA A 114 -6.64 1.22 17.67
C ALA A 114 -6.08 0.12 18.57
N MET A 115 -6.44 -1.14 18.32
CA MET A 115 -5.91 -2.30 19.06
C MET A 115 -4.39 -2.44 18.87
N LEU A 116 -3.90 -2.39 17.62
CA LEU A 116 -2.48 -2.47 17.31
C LEU A 116 -1.69 -1.30 17.92
N GLN A 117 -2.23 -0.07 17.84
CA GLN A 117 -1.64 1.11 18.49
C GLN A 117 -1.57 0.97 20.01
N LYS A 118 -2.62 0.43 20.65
CA LYS A 118 -2.62 0.14 22.10
C LYS A 118 -1.51 -0.84 22.48
N TRP A 119 -1.20 -1.81 21.63
CA TRP A 119 -0.08 -2.73 21.84
C TRP A 119 1.29 -2.05 21.67
N GLY A 120 1.35 -0.92 20.97
CA GLY A 120 2.56 -0.18 20.66
C GLY A 120 3.12 -0.48 19.26
N LEU A 121 2.28 -1.04 18.38
CA LEU A 121 2.55 -1.28 16.97
C LEU A 121 2.10 -0.09 16.12
N GLU A 122 2.67 0.03 14.93
CA GLU A 122 2.38 1.10 13.97
C GLU A 122 1.61 0.53 12.76
N PRO A 123 0.27 0.63 12.73
CA PRO A 123 -0.51 0.13 11.60
C PRO A 123 -0.29 1.01 10.36
N LEU A 124 0.08 0.38 9.25
CA LEU A 124 0.16 0.97 7.91
C LEU A 124 -0.99 0.48 7.06
N VAL A 125 -2.01 1.31 6.93
CA VAL A 125 -3.21 1.01 6.14
C VAL A 125 -2.90 1.23 4.67
N LEU A 126 -2.92 0.19 3.84
CA LEU A 126 -2.43 0.26 2.45
C LEU A 126 -3.19 1.28 1.59
N ASP A 127 -4.50 1.44 1.82
CA ASP A 127 -5.34 2.42 1.12
C ASP A 127 -4.99 3.87 1.48
N ASP A 128 -4.58 4.13 2.73
CA ASP A 128 -4.22 5.47 3.21
C ASP A 128 -2.82 5.91 2.73
N LEU A 129 -1.99 4.98 2.25
CA LEU A 129 -0.65 5.30 1.76
C LEU A 129 -0.72 6.03 0.43
N PRO A 130 0.06 7.13 0.24
CA PRO A 130 0.05 7.92 -0.99
C PRO A 130 0.25 7.03 -2.22
N SER A 131 -0.74 7.01 -3.12
CA SER A 131 -0.66 6.21 -4.33
C SER A 131 0.40 6.72 -5.29
N GLY A 132 0.57 8.04 -5.47
CA GLY A 132 1.67 8.60 -6.28
C GLY A 132 1.75 8.10 -7.73
N GLY A 133 0.72 7.41 -8.24
CA GLY A 133 0.76 6.66 -9.52
C GLY A 133 1.25 5.21 -9.40
N ASN A 134 1.73 4.80 -8.23
CA ASN A 134 2.22 3.49 -7.91
C ASN A 134 1.08 2.48 -7.74
N THR A 135 1.31 1.29 -8.29
CA THR A 135 0.56 0.08 -8.00
C THR A 135 0.73 -0.35 -6.54
N ILE A 136 -0.18 -1.18 -6.07
CA ILE A 136 -0.11 -1.82 -4.75
C ILE A 136 1.23 -2.55 -4.51
N ILE A 137 1.84 -3.12 -5.55
CA ILE A 137 3.13 -3.81 -5.47
C ILE A 137 4.24 -2.83 -5.11
N GLU A 138 4.29 -1.68 -5.78
CA GLU A 138 5.30 -0.65 -5.53
C GLU A 138 5.11 0.01 -4.15
N LYS A 139 3.86 0.18 -3.70
CA LYS A 139 3.59 0.59 -2.31
C LYS A 139 4.14 -0.42 -1.32
N LEU A 140 3.84 -1.71 -1.52
CA LEU A 140 4.35 -2.77 -0.66
C LEU A 140 5.88 -2.73 -0.64
N GLU A 141 6.56 -2.68 -1.79
CA GLU A 141 8.02 -2.62 -1.87
C GLU A 141 8.64 -1.38 -1.20
N HIS A 142 8.00 -0.21 -1.33
CA HIS A 142 8.49 1.03 -0.73
C HIS A 142 8.45 0.99 0.80
N TYR A 143 7.34 0.51 1.36
CA TYR A 143 7.14 0.48 2.81
C TYR A 143 7.61 -0.82 3.47
N GLN A 144 7.92 -1.87 2.69
CA GLN A 144 8.30 -3.20 3.20
C GLN A 144 9.57 -3.22 4.04
N LYS A 145 10.56 -2.36 3.78
CA LYS A 145 11.86 -2.44 4.46
C LYS A 145 11.75 -2.40 5.99
N ASP A 146 10.63 -1.87 6.48
CA ASP A 146 10.30 -1.78 7.88
C ASP A 146 8.99 -2.52 8.22
N VAL A 147 8.49 -3.50 7.46
CA VAL A 147 7.25 -4.22 7.84
C VAL A 147 7.49 -5.72 7.86
N GLU A 148 7.24 -6.33 9.02
CA GLU A 148 7.46 -7.76 9.23
C GLU A 148 6.17 -8.52 9.53
N TRP A 149 5.02 -7.84 9.55
CA TRP A 149 3.70 -8.45 9.76
C TRP A 149 2.60 -7.80 8.93
N GLY A 150 1.61 -8.59 8.51
CA GLY A 150 0.39 -8.11 7.86
C GLY A 150 -0.87 -8.64 8.54
N VAL A 151 -1.89 -7.81 8.67
CA VAL A 151 -3.23 -8.20 9.13
C VAL A 151 -4.25 -7.84 8.04
N VAL A 152 -5.05 -8.82 7.65
CA VAL A 152 -6.07 -8.69 6.61
C VAL A 152 -7.45 -8.83 7.26
N LEU A 153 -8.35 -7.88 6.99
CA LEU A 153 -9.75 -7.93 7.39
C LEU A 153 -10.62 -8.42 6.22
N LEU A 154 -11.24 -9.58 6.37
CA LEU A 154 -12.25 -10.09 5.45
C LEU A 154 -13.65 -9.83 6.01
N THR A 155 -14.37 -8.90 5.39
CA THR A 155 -15.73 -8.50 5.76
C THR A 155 -16.71 -8.76 4.59
N PRO A 156 -18.03 -8.90 4.86
CA PRO A 156 -19.05 -9.15 3.84
C PRO A 156 -19.35 -7.90 2.99
N ASP A 157 -18.36 -7.44 2.21
CA ASP A 157 -18.44 -6.18 1.47
C ASP A 157 -19.15 -6.32 0.12
N ASP A 158 -19.00 -7.49 -0.53
CA ASP A 158 -19.58 -7.79 -1.82
C ASP A 158 -20.46 -9.06 -1.71
N ILE A 159 -21.38 -9.25 -2.65
CA ILE A 159 -22.05 -10.54 -2.89
C ILE A 159 -21.47 -11.18 -4.13
N GLY A 160 -21.14 -12.47 -4.09
CA GLY A 160 -20.67 -13.22 -5.24
C GLY A 160 -21.31 -14.59 -5.36
N HIS A 161 -21.22 -15.16 -6.56
CA HIS A 161 -21.62 -16.53 -6.86
C HIS A 161 -20.89 -17.03 -8.11
N PRO A 162 -20.79 -18.37 -8.31
CA PRO A 162 -20.39 -18.92 -9.60
C PRO A 162 -21.33 -18.45 -10.71
N ALA A 163 -20.79 -18.14 -11.90
CA ALA A 163 -21.57 -17.54 -13.00
C ALA A 163 -22.84 -18.32 -13.38
N LEU A 164 -22.80 -19.65 -13.26
CA LEU A 164 -23.92 -20.54 -13.61
C LEU A 164 -24.78 -20.93 -12.40
N LYS A 165 -24.53 -20.37 -11.21
CA LYS A 165 -25.24 -20.70 -9.97
C LYS A 165 -25.65 -19.44 -9.19
N PRO A 166 -26.51 -18.58 -9.74
CA PRO A 166 -26.95 -17.35 -9.07
C PRO A 166 -27.68 -17.60 -7.74
N ALA A 167 -28.28 -18.79 -7.56
CA ALA A 167 -28.90 -19.20 -6.30
C ALA A 167 -27.89 -19.41 -5.17
N ASP A 168 -26.60 -19.58 -5.49
CA ASP A 168 -25.51 -19.77 -4.52
C ASP A 168 -24.86 -18.42 -4.12
N ALA A 169 -25.60 -17.31 -4.24
CA ALA A 169 -25.13 -15.99 -3.85
C ALA A 169 -24.80 -15.94 -2.36
N LYS A 170 -23.54 -15.59 -2.06
CA LYS A 170 -23.03 -15.45 -0.70
C LYS A 170 -22.29 -14.13 -0.51
N PRO A 171 -22.29 -13.59 0.72
CA PRO A 171 -21.40 -12.52 1.09
C PRO A 171 -19.95 -12.95 0.96
N ARG A 172 -19.08 -12.03 0.55
CA ARG A 172 -17.65 -12.27 0.39
C ARG A 172 -16.84 -11.00 0.59
N ALA A 173 -15.54 -11.17 0.79
CA ALA A 173 -14.59 -10.06 0.82
C ALA A 173 -14.49 -9.34 -0.53
N ARG A 174 -14.17 -8.05 -0.49
CA ARG A 174 -13.88 -7.20 -1.65
C ARG A 174 -12.76 -7.83 -2.50
N GLN A 175 -12.88 -7.78 -3.83
CA GLN A 175 -11.84 -8.38 -4.71
C GLN A 175 -10.44 -7.79 -4.50
N ASN A 176 -10.34 -6.47 -4.29
CA ASN A 176 -9.05 -5.81 -4.05
C ASN A 176 -8.39 -6.30 -2.76
N VAL A 177 -9.18 -6.54 -1.72
CA VAL A 177 -8.72 -7.10 -0.44
C VAL A 177 -8.16 -8.51 -0.64
N VAL A 178 -8.82 -9.34 -1.45
CA VAL A 178 -8.33 -10.70 -1.77
C VAL A 178 -7.02 -10.63 -2.56
N LEU A 179 -6.89 -9.69 -3.49
CA LEU A 179 -5.65 -9.46 -4.25
C LEU A 179 -4.50 -9.02 -3.33
N GLU A 180 -4.74 -8.04 -2.46
CA GLU A 180 -3.77 -7.52 -1.48
C GLU A 180 -3.34 -8.58 -0.47
N MET A 181 -4.28 -9.38 0.01
CA MET A 181 -4.00 -10.55 0.83
C MET A 181 -3.04 -11.50 0.12
N GLY A 182 -3.30 -11.84 -1.15
CA GLY A 182 -2.42 -12.68 -1.96
C GLY A 182 -1.01 -12.10 -2.08
N MET A 183 -0.89 -10.79 -2.28
CA MET A 183 0.40 -10.10 -2.35
C MET A 183 1.14 -10.12 -1.01
N LEU A 184 0.46 -9.85 0.11
CA LEU A 184 1.05 -9.94 1.44
C LEU A 184 1.55 -11.35 1.75
N LEU A 185 0.75 -12.37 1.40
CA LEU A 185 1.14 -13.78 1.56
C LEU A 185 2.38 -14.13 0.74
N GLY A 186 2.46 -13.67 -0.51
CA GLY A 186 3.62 -13.88 -1.37
C GLY A 186 4.88 -13.14 -0.88
N LYS A 187 4.69 -11.98 -0.24
CA LYS A 187 5.79 -11.08 0.15
C LYS A 187 6.35 -11.36 1.54
N LEU A 188 5.48 -11.50 2.54
CA LEU A 188 5.85 -11.72 3.94
C LEU A 188 5.90 -13.21 4.30
N GLY A 189 5.22 -14.05 3.51
CA GLY A 189 5.03 -15.46 3.82
C GLY A 189 3.89 -15.69 4.79
N ARG A 190 3.42 -16.95 4.82
CA ARG A 190 2.23 -17.37 5.58
C ARG A 190 2.38 -17.20 7.09
N SER A 191 3.60 -17.30 7.62
CA SER A 191 3.88 -17.16 9.06
C SER A 191 3.90 -15.73 9.57
N ARG A 192 3.80 -14.73 8.66
CA ARG A 192 3.88 -13.30 8.96
C ARG A 192 2.63 -12.53 8.54
N VAL A 193 1.55 -13.24 8.20
CA VAL A 193 0.27 -12.65 7.86
C VAL A 193 -0.80 -13.27 8.76
N THR A 194 -1.76 -12.48 9.20
CA THR A 194 -2.93 -12.98 9.93
C THR A 194 -4.18 -12.50 9.23
N ILE A 195 -5.12 -13.41 8.98
CA ILE A 195 -6.38 -13.08 8.34
C ILE A 195 -7.45 -13.12 9.42
N LEU A 196 -8.08 -11.96 9.67
CA LEU A 196 -9.28 -11.87 10.50
C LEU A 196 -10.49 -11.86 9.60
N TYR A 197 -11.55 -12.58 9.96
CA TYR A 197 -12.80 -12.55 9.22
C TYR A 197 -14.00 -12.34 10.14
N LYS A 198 -15.01 -11.65 9.61
CA LYS A 198 -16.24 -11.36 10.34
C LYS A 198 -17.16 -12.58 10.32
N ASP A 199 -17.48 -13.11 11.50
CA ASP A 199 -18.35 -14.29 11.68
C ASP A 199 -19.65 -13.90 12.41
N ASP A 200 -20.43 -13.02 11.78
CA ASP A 200 -21.72 -12.55 12.29
C ASP A 200 -22.92 -13.43 11.83
N GLY A 201 -22.64 -14.63 11.28
CA GLY A 201 -23.65 -15.57 10.80
C GLY A 201 -23.99 -15.48 9.32
N ASP A 202 -23.29 -14.61 8.57
CA ASP A 202 -23.54 -14.29 7.16
C ASP A 202 -23.05 -15.35 6.14
N ASP A 203 -22.54 -16.52 6.59
CA ASP A 203 -21.91 -17.55 5.74
C ASP A 203 -20.92 -16.94 4.73
N LEU A 204 -19.98 -16.13 5.24
CA LEU A 204 -18.99 -15.41 4.45
C LEU A 204 -18.15 -16.40 3.63
N GLU A 205 -18.12 -16.23 2.31
CA GLU A 205 -17.27 -16.99 1.41
C GLU A 205 -15.80 -16.62 1.67
N LEU A 206 -15.05 -17.56 2.22
CA LEU A 206 -13.60 -17.45 2.41
C LEU A 206 -12.84 -18.07 1.23
N PRO A 207 -11.70 -17.49 0.81
CA PRO A 207 -10.87 -18.06 -0.24
C PRO A 207 -10.45 -19.51 0.06
N SER A 208 -10.93 -20.46 -0.76
CA SER A 208 -10.80 -21.91 -0.50
C SER A 208 -9.40 -22.48 -0.69
N ASP A 209 -8.56 -21.85 -1.51
CA ASP A 209 -7.26 -22.40 -1.92
C ASP A 209 -6.12 -22.17 -0.92
N ILE A 210 -6.39 -21.57 0.25
CA ILE A 210 -5.37 -21.32 1.28
C ILE A 210 -5.34 -22.44 2.34
N ASN A 211 -5.37 -23.70 1.88
CA ASN A 211 -5.37 -24.89 2.75
C ASN A 211 -4.32 -24.79 3.87
N GLY A 212 -4.76 -24.98 5.13
CA GLY A 212 -3.91 -24.93 6.33
C GLY A 212 -3.60 -23.54 6.85
N TYR A 213 -4.25 -22.48 6.34
CA TYR A 213 -4.15 -21.14 6.91
C TYR A 213 -5.10 -20.97 8.09
N VAL A 214 -4.63 -20.30 9.15
CA VAL A 214 -5.46 -20.01 10.32
C VAL A 214 -6.18 -18.68 10.07
N TYR A 215 -7.50 -18.76 9.93
CA TYR A 215 -8.39 -17.60 9.92
C TYR A 215 -8.89 -17.36 11.34
N LEU A 216 -8.79 -16.12 11.81
CA LEU A 216 -9.26 -15.74 13.13
C LEU A 216 -10.64 -15.08 13.02
N PRO A 217 -11.71 -15.70 13.54
CA PRO A 217 -13.04 -15.09 13.52
C PRO A 217 -13.11 -13.93 14.51
N PHE A 218 -13.97 -12.95 14.21
CA PHE A 218 -14.45 -11.96 15.17
C PHE A 218 -15.95 -11.70 14.97
N LYS A 219 -16.67 -11.34 16.05
CA LYS A 219 -18.13 -11.14 16.02
C LYS A 219 -18.50 -9.75 16.48
N GLY A 220 -18.99 -8.91 15.58
CA GLY A 220 -19.32 -7.50 15.85
C GLY A 220 -18.13 -6.60 16.24
N HIS A 221 -17.09 -7.12 16.89
CA HIS A 221 -15.92 -6.35 17.31
C HIS A 221 -14.62 -7.16 17.12
N VAL A 222 -13.62 -6.53 16.50
CA VAL A 222 -12.28 -7.11 16.25
C VAL A 222 -11.54 -7.55 17.52
N ARG A 223 -11.97 -7.08 18.71
CA ARG A 223 -11.38 -7.46 20.00
C ARG A 223 -11.54 -8.96 20.29
N ASP A 224 -12.52 -9.63 19.69
CA ASP A 224 -12.67 -11.07 19.84
C ASP A 224 -11.44 -11.85 19.33
N ALA A 225 -10.77 -11.32 18.31
CA ALA A 225 -9.54 -11.90 17.76
C ALA A 225 -8.27 -11.49 18.52
N ASN A 226 -8.36 -10.64 19.54
CA ASN A 226 -7.22 -10.02 20.22
C ASN A 226 -6.25 -11.06 20.81
N GLN A 227 -6.75 -11.99 21.62
CA GLN A 227 -5.91 -13.02 22.24
C GLN A 227 -5.28 -13.96 21.21
N ALA A 228 -6.04 -14.34 20.19
CA ALA A 228 -5.56 -15.22 19.14
C ALA A 228 -4.49 -14.53 18.28
N LEU A 229 -4.71 -13.27 17.88
CA LEU A 229 -3.74 -12.48 17.11
C LEU A 229 -2.45 -12.26 17.91
N ALA A 230 -2.56 -11.92 19.19
CA ALA A 230 -1.41 -11.75 20.07
C ALA A 230 -0.59 -13.04 20.21
N LYS A 231 -1.28 -14.18 20.31
CA LYS A 231 -0.66 -15.50 20.36
C LYS A 231 0.10 -15.80 19.06
N GLU A 232 -0.52 -15.60 17.88
CA GLU A 232 0.14 -15.84 16.59
C GLU A 232 1.40 -14.96 16.40
N MET A 233 1.32 -13.67 16.77
CA MET A 233 2.47 -12.76 16.71
C MET A 233 3.60 -13.18 17.66
N SER A 234 3.26 -13.68 18.84
CA SER A 234 4.24 -14.15 19.84
C SER A 234 4.87 -15.47 19.42
N ASP A 235 4.07 -16.44 18.96
CA ASP A 235 4.50 -17.76 18.49
C ASP A 235 5.45 -17.64 17.29
N ALA A 236 5.20 -16.66 16.41
CA ALA A 236 6.08 -16.35 15.27
C ALA A 236 7.30 -15.49 15.63
N GLY A 237 7.49 -15.15 16.90
CA GLY A 237 8.60 -14.32 17.38
C GLY A 237 8.60 -12.91 16.79
N PHE A 238 7.44 -12.36 16.40
CA PHE A 238 7.30 -11.00 15.90
C PHE A 238 7.21 -9.98 17.04
N PHE A 239 6.23 -10.16 17.92
CA PHE A 239 5.94 -9.19 18.97
C PHE A 239 5.25 -9.87 20.15
N GLU A 240 5.79 -9.66 21.35
CA GLU A 240 5.17 -10.14 22.59
C GLU A 240 4.24 -9.05 23.13
N VAL A 241 2.94 -9.31 23.10
CA VAL A 241 1.93 -8.35 23.56
C VAL A 241 1.91 -8.33 25.09
N PRO A 242 2.13 -7.17 25.74
CA PRO A 242 2.06 -7.10 27.20
C PRO A 242 0.68 -7.49 27.71
N VAL A 243 0.63 -8.38 28.71
CA VAL A 243 -0.63 -8.95 29.26
C VAL A 243 -1.66 -7.89 29.65
N GLY A 244 -1.22 -6.73 30.17
CA GLY A 244 -2.11 -5.61 30.54
C GLY A 244 -2.71 -4.84 29.36
N ARG A 245 -2.35 -5.18 28.12
CA ARG A 245 -2.81 -4.50 26.88
C ARG A 245 -3.79 -5.35 26.06
N LEU A 246 -3.95 -6.64 26.38
CA LEU A 246 -4.98 -7.52 25.83
C LEU A 246 -6.39 -7.09 26.25
#